data_AF-A0A317TYL9-F1
#
_entry.id   AF-A0A317TYL9-F1
#
_cell.length_a   1.000
_cell.length_b   1.000
_cell.length_c   1.000
_cell.angle_alpha   90.00
_cell.angle_beta   90.00
_cell.angle_gamma   90.00
#
_symmetry.space_group_name_H-M   'P 1'
#
loop_
_entity.id
_entity.type
_entity.pdbx_description
1 polymer ?
#
loop_
_entity_poly.entity_id
_entity_poly.type
_entity_poly.pdbx_seq_one_letter_code
_entity_poly.pdbx_strand_id
1 'polypeptide(L)'
;MNQTTLFNQKNYWIMGLIVLFLLLITHPAAASSAGGGLPFDSWLTKIQKSITGPFAFSAAIIGLVAAGATLIFGGELNGFMRSLVFFVLVLSFLVAAQNTMTAITGKGAEISKPSVEIVATETHR
;
A
#
# COMPACT_ATOMS: atom_id res chain seq x y z
N MET A 1 36.21 44.89 1.84
CA MET A 1 35.01 44.94 2.70
C MET A 1 33.95 44.05 2.06
N ASN A 2 33.89 42.79 2.48
CA ASN A 2 33.08 41.76 1.83
C ASN A 2 31.66 41.79 2.40
N GLN A 3 30.72 42.20 1.56
CA GLN A 3 29.28 42.15 1.77
C GLN A 3 28.86 40.70 2.01
N THR A 4 28.63 40.31 3.26
CA THR A 4 28.10 38.99 3.61
C THR A 4 26.59 39.10 3.74
N THR A 5 25.94 38.49 2.76
CA THR A 5 24.52 38.25 2.64
C THR A 5 23.88 37.84 3.97
N LEU A 6 23.21 38.79 4.65
CA LEU A 6 22.26 38.52 5.73
C LEU A 6 20.96 37.93 5.16
N PHE A 7 21.07 36.88 4.34
CA PHE A 7 19.91 36.09 3.97
C PHE A 7 19.43 35.37 5.23
N ASN A 8 18.35 35.91 5.77
CA ASN A 8 17.72 35.60 7.04
C ASN A 8 17.42 34.09 7.15
N GLN A 9 18.40 33.31 7.60
CA GLN A 9 18.32 31.87 7.91
C GLN A 9 17.04 31.52 8.69
N LYS A 10 16.64 32.42 9.60
CA LYS A 10 15.41 32.32 10.39
C LYS A 10 14.14 32.32 9.53
N ASN A 11 14.11 33.04 8.41
CA ASN A 11 12.97 33.09 7.49
C ASN A 11 12.77 31.77 6.74
N TYR A 12 13.86 31.08 6.36
CA TYR A 12 13.76 29.78 5.70
C TYR A 12 13.24 28.70 6.65
N TRP A 13 13.65 28.75 7.92
CA TRP A 13 13.10 27.88 8.97
C TRP A 13 11.60 28.12 9.19
N ILE A 14 11.16 29.38 9.20
CA ILE A 14 9.74 29.74 9.33
C ILE A 14 8.95 29.26 8.11
N MET A 15 9.47 29.42 6.89
CA MET A 15 8.82 28.97 5.67
C MET A 15 8.69 27.44 5.63
N GLY A 16 9.73 26.71 6.05
CA GLY A 16 9.69 25.25 6.18
C GLY A 16 8.65 24.78 7.21
N LEU A 17 8.54 25.47 8.34
CA LEU A 17 7.57 25.15 9.39
C LEU A 17 6.12 25.41 8.92
N ILE A 18 5.89 26.50 8.17
CA ILE A 18 4.57 26.82 7.59
C ILE A 18 4.15 25.76 6.57
N VAL A 19 5.06 25.33 5.69
CA VAL A 19 4.78 24.28 4.70
C VAL A 19 4.47 22.95 5.39
N LEU A 20 5.23 22.59 6.43
CA LEU A 20 4.97 21.40 7.24
C LEU A 20 3.61 21.48 7.94
N PHE A 21 3.25 22.63 8.50
CA PHE A 21 1.96 22.84 9.15
C PHE A 21 0.79 22.76 8.16
N LEU A 22 0.94 23.30 6.95
CA LEU A 22 -0.04 23.16 5.88
C LEU A 22 -0.26 21.70 5.49
N LEU A 23 0.83 20.92 5.39
CA LEU A 23 0.77 19.49 5.10
C LEU A 23 0.12 18.66 6.22
N LEU A 24 0.26 19.10 7.48
CA LEU A 24 -0.37 18.45 8.64
C LEU A 24 -1.88 18.76 8.75
N ILE A 25 -2.34 19.91 8.23
CA ILE A 25 -3.77 20.29 8.23
C ILE A 25 -4.55 19.63 7.08
N THR A 26 -3.86 19.21 6.01
CA THR A 26 -4.47 18.41 4.93
C THR A 26 -4.97 17.07 5.48
N HIS A 27 -6.26 17.03 5.75
CA HIS A 27 -7.00 15.86 6.18
C HIS A 27 -7.11 14.87 5.01
N PRO A 28 -6.79 13.57 5.21
CA PRO A 28 -6.93 12.53 4.18
C PRO A 28 -8.40 12.21 3.83
N ALA A 29 -9.36 12.99 4.32
CA ALA A 29 -10.79 12.79 4.08
C ALA A 29 -11.22 13.15 2.64
N ALA A 30 -10.43 13.94 1.91
CA ALA A 30 -10.74 14.29 0.52
C ALA A 30 -10.15 13.31 -0.52
N ALA A 31 -9.26 12.40 -0.10
CA ALA A 31 -8.68 11.37 -0.98
C ALA A 31 -9.37 10.01 -0.84
N SER A 32 -10.12 9.78 0.25
CA SER A 32 -10.89 8.54 0.46
C SER A 32 -12.15 8.44 -0.42
N SER A 33 -12.44 9.46 -1.23
CA SER A 33 -13.49 9.44 -2.25
C SER A 33 -12.91 9.47 -3.67
N ALA A 34 -11.84 8.71 -3.94
CA ALA A 34 -11.47 8.31 -5.30
C ALA A 34 -12.49 7.31 -5.89
N GLY A 35 -13.78 7.61 -5.71
CA GLY A 35 -14.92 6.83 -6.16
C GLY A 35 -16.13 7.76 -6.28
N GLY A 36 -15.95 8.86 -7.01
CA GLY A 36 -17.01 9.80 -7.29
C GLY A 36 -17.97 9.19 -8.32
N GLY A 37 -19.19 8.87 -7.89
CA GLY A 37 -20.47 8.95 -8.60
C GLY A 37 -20.60 8.51 -10.07
N LEU A 38 -19.60 7.87 -10.66
CA LEU A 38 -19.54 7.56 -12.08
C LEU A 38 -19.88 6.07 -12.27
N PRO A 39 -20.80 5.72 -13.19
CA PRO A 39 -21.34 4.37 -13.33
C PRO A 39 -20.28 3.30 -13.64
N PHE A 40 -19.13 3.70 -14.21
CA PHE A 40 -18.02 2.82 -14.55
C PHE A 40 -17.11 2.46 -13.37
N ASP A 41 -17.19 3.19 -12.26
CA ASP A 41 -16.31 3.00 -11.10
C ASP A 41 -16.52 1.64 -10.43
N SER A 42 -17.79 1.20 -10.33
CA SER A 42 -18.12 -0.14 -9.83
C SER A 42 -17.54 -1.25 -10.71
N TRP A 43 -17.55 -1.07 -12.04
CA TRP A 43 -16.98 -2.04 -12.96
C TRP A 43 -15.44 -2.05 -12.89
N LEU A 44 -14.80 -0.89 -12.90
CA LEU A 44 -13.35 -0.75 -12.74
C LEU A 44 -12.86 -1.34 -11.41
N THR A 45 -13.57 -1.06 -10.32
CA THR A 45 -13.28 -1.62 -8.99
C THR A 45 -13.45 -3.14 -8.99
N LYS A 46 -14.47 -3.70 -9.65
CA LYS A 46 -14.63 -5.16 -9.79
C LYS A 46 -13.50 -5.80 -10.59
N ILE A 47 -13.01 -5.15 -11.65
CA ILE A 47 -11.86 -5.62 -12.43
C ILE A 47 -10.60 -5.60 -11.55
N GLN A 48 -10.35 -4.50 -10.84
CA GLN A 48 -9.22 -4.39 -9.92
C GLN A 48 -9.27 -5.48 -8.84
N LYS A 49 -10.44 -5.69 -8.21
CA LYS A 49 -10.65 -6.73 -7.18
C LYS A 49 -10.51 -8.14 -7.74
N SER A 50 -10.89 -8.36 -9.00
CA SER A 50 -10.69 -9.64 -9.66
C SER A 50 -9.21 -9.91 -9.87
N ILE A 51 -8.46 -8.96 -10.44
CA ILE A 51 -7.03 -9.10 -10.74
C ILE A 51 -6.19 -9.21 -9.46
N THR A 52 -6.55 -8.49 -8.39
CA THR A 52 -5.85 -8.57 -7.09
C THR A 52 -6.38 -9.67 -6.17
N GLY A 53 -7.45 -10.36 -6.58
CA GLY A 53 -8.14 -11.40 -5.80
C GLY A 53 -7.77 -12.83 -6.23
N PRO A 54 -8.69 -13.81 -6.08
CA PRO A 54 -8.42 -15.22 -6.32
C PRO A 54 -7.94 -15.58 -7.75
N PHE A 55 -8.21 -14.71 -8.73
CA PHE A 55 -7.76 -14.89 -10.11
C PHE A 55 -6.23 -14.83 -10.24
N ALA A 56 -5.56 -13.88 -9.57
CA ALA A 56 -4.09 -13.79 -9.59
C ALA A 56 -3.43 -15.06 -9.05
N PHE A 57 -4.00 -15.65 -7.99
CA PHE A 57 -3.51 -16.90 -7.43
C PHE A 57 -3.58 -18.05 -8.44
N SER A 58 -4.70 -18.15 -9.15
CA SER A 58 -4.88 -19.18 -10.19
C SER A 58 -3.89 -19.01 -11.34
N ALA A 59 -3.69 -17.77 -11.81
CA ALA A 59 -2.70 -17.45 -12.85
C ALA A 59 -1.27 -17.77 -12.40
N ALA A 60 -0.92 -17.50 -11.14
CA ALA A 60 0.39 -17.80 -10.58
C ALA A 60 0.68 -19.31 -10.58
N ILE A 61 -0.30 -20.14 -10.23
CA ILE A 61 -0.15 -21.60 -10.25
C ILE A 61 0.09 -22.11 -11.67
N ILE A 62 -0.67 -21.64 -12.66
CA ILE A 62 -0.49 -22.04 -14.06
C ILE A 62 0.94 -21.72 -14.53
N GLY A 63 1.41 -20.53 -14.20
CA GLY A 63 2.76 -20.09 -14.53
C GLY A 63 3.87 -20.94 -13.87
N LEU A 64 3.68 -21.30 -12.60
CA LEU A 64 4.61 -22.18 -11.88
C LEU A 64 4.63 -23.59 -12.48
N VAL A 65 3.46 -24.15 -12.81
CA VAL A 65 3.35 -25.47 -13.43
C VAL A 65 3.98 -25.48 -14.82
N ALA A 66 3.78 -24.43 -15.62
CA ALA A 66 4.43 -24.29 -16.93
C ALA A 66 5.96 -24.25 -16.81
N ALA A 67 6.51 -23.46 -15.88
CA ALA A 67 7.94 -23.41 -15.61
C ALA A 67 8.51 -24.73 -15.05
N GLY A 68 7.73 -25.44 -14.22
CA GLY A 68 8.11 -26.75 -13.70
C GLY A 68 8.10 -27.84 -14.78
N ALA A 69 7.09 -27.82 -15.67
CA ALA A 69 6.99 -28.76 -16.77
C ALA A 69 8.19 -28.64 -17.72
N THR A 70 8.59 -27.42 -18.09
CA THR A 70 9.77 -27.21 -18.95
C THR A 70 11.07 -27.71 -18.30
N LEU A 71 11.17 -27.66 -16.97
CA LEU A 71 12.32 -28.19 -16.24
C LEU A 71 12.36 -29.72 -16.24
N ILE A 72 11.21 -30.37 -16.00
CA ILE A 72 11.12 -31.84 -15.92
C ILE A 72 11.48 -32.49 -17.27
N PHE A 73 11.07 -31.88 -18.37
CA PHE A 73 11.37 -32.39 -19.72
C PHE A 73 12.79 -32.05 -20.22
N GLY A 74 13.66 -31.50 -19.38
CA GLY A 74 15.07 -31.25 -19.73
C GLY A 74 15.32 -29.93 -20.47
N GLY A 75 14.51 -28.89 -20.22
CA GLY A 75 14.76 -27.54 -20.73
C GLY A 75 16.05 -26.92 -20.19
N GLU A 76 16.55 -25.88 -20.88
CA GLU A 76 17.78 -25.18 -20.49
C GLU A 76 17.71 -24.71 -19.03
N LEU A 77 18.59 -25.24 -18.17
CA LEU A 77 18.67 -24.86 -16.74
C LEU A 77 18.85 -23.35 -16.56
N ASN A 78 19.61 -22.72 -17.46
CA ASN A 78 19.79 -21.27 -17.45
C ASN A 78 18.46 -20.54 -17.75
N GLY A 79 17.68 -21.04 -18.72
CA GLY A 79 16.34 -20.53 -19.06
C GLY A 79 15.32 -20.73 -17.94
N PHE A 80 15.36 -21.88 -17.24
CA PHE A 80 14.53 -22.12 -16.06
C PHE A 80 14.88 -21.17 -14.93
N MET A 81 16.15 -21.06 -14.55
CA MET A 81 16.57 -20.17 -13.46
C MET A 81 16.23 -18.71 -13.74
N ARG A 82 16.39 -18.27 -15.00
CA ARG A 82 15.96 -16.94 -15.44
C ARG A 82 14.46 -16.74 -15.22
N SER A 83 13.65 -17.72 -15.63
CA SER A 83 12.19 -17.69 -15.45
C SER A 83 11.79 -17.69 -13.96
N LEU A 84 12.46 -18.48 -13.13
CA LEU A 84 12.23 -18.56 -11.69
C LEU A 84 12.53 -17.23 -10.99
N VAL A 85 13.65 -16.58 -11.34
CA VAL A 85 14.01 -15.27 -10.80
C VAL A 85 12.94 -14.22 -11.13
N PHE A 86 12.39 -14.24 -12.35
CA PHE A 86 11.28 -13.36 -12.71
C PHE A 86 10.02 -13.65 -11.90
N PHE A 87 9.68 -14.92 -11.66
CA PHE A 87 8.56 -15.28 -10.79
C PHE A 87 8.71 -14.72 -9.38
N VAL A 88 9.88 -14.91 -8.76
CA VAL A 88 10.16 -14.40 -7.41
C VAL A 88 10.13 -12.88 -7.37
N LEU A 89 10.69 -12.21 -8.38
CA LEU A 89 10.64 -10.74 -8.49
C LEU A 89 9.19 -10.24 -8.54
N VAL A 90 8.36 -10.82 -9.41
CA VAL A 90 6.95 -10.42 -9.56
C VAL A 90 6.19 -10.64 -8.25
N LEU A 91 6.34 -11.81 -7.62
CA LEU A 91 5.67 -12.11 -6.35
C LEU A 91 6.12 -11.18 -5.22
N SER A 92 7.42 -10.87 -5.15
CA SER A 92 7.97 -9.93 -4.16
C SER A 92 7.38 -8.53 -4.32
N PHE A 93 7.27 -8.04 -5.57
CA PHE A 93 6.63 -6.77 -5.86
C PHE A 93 5.14 -6.76 -5.54
N LEU A 94 4.42 -7.86 -5.80
CA LEU A 94 2.99 -7.98 -5.50
C LEU A 94 2.73 -7.85 -3.99
N VAL A 95 3.51 -8.58 -3.18
CA VAL A 95 3.42 -8.53 -1.71
C VAL A 95 3.85 -7.17 -1.17
N ALA A 96 4.94 -6.61 -1.70
CA ALA A 96 5.42 -5.29 -1.29
C ALA A 96 4.40 -4.19 -1.60
N ALA A 97 3.75 -4.22 -2.77
CA ALA A 97 2.73 -3.25 -3.16
C ALA A 97 1.51 -3.31 -2.23
N GLN A 98 1.01 -4.52 -1.93
CA GLN A 98 -0.12 -4.72 -1.02
C GLN A 98 0.21 -4.18 0.39
N ASN A 99 1.40 -4.50 0.91
CA ASN A 99 1.83 -4.06 2.23
C ASN A 99 2.09 -2.55 2.28
N THR A 100 2.72 -1.98 1.25
CA THR A 100 3.02 -0.54 1.16
C THR A 100 1.73 0.28 1.04
N MET A 101 0.77 -0.16 0.23
CA MET A 101 -0.53 0.51 0.11
C MET A 101 -1.30 0.48 1.44
N THR A 102 -1.32 -0.65 2.13
CA THR A 102 -1.95 -0.80 3.45
C THR A 102 -1.27 0.08 4.51
N ALA A 103 0.06 0.12 4.52
CA ALA A 103 0.84 0.93 5.44
C ALA A 103 0.58 2.44 5.27
N ILE A 104 0.42 2.90 4.03
CA ILE A 104 0.17 4.31 3.72
C ILE A 104 -1.30 4.70 3.95
N THR A 105 -2.25 3.78 3.71
CA THR A 105 -3.69 4.10 3.70
C THR A 105 -4.45 3.76 4.99
N GLY A 106 -4.01 2.79 5.82
CA GLY A 106 -4.93 2.15 6.79
C GLY A 106 -4.40 1.80 8.18
N LYS A 107 -3.19 2.22 8.56
CA LYS A 107 -2.61 1.93 9.89
C LYS A 107 -2.02 3.17 10.58
N GLY A 108 -2.49 4.37 10.23
CA GLY A 108 -2.16 5.62 10.92
C GLY A 108 -3.19 5.93 12.01
N ALA A 109 -2.80 5.80 13.27
CA ALA A 109 -3.54 6.20 14.48
C ALA A 109 -4.95 5.58 14.65
N GLU A 110 -5.02 4.27 14.92
CA GLU A 110 -6.20 3.69 15.58
C GLU A 110 -6.16 4.03 17.07
N ILE A 111 -6.90 5.07 17.47
CA ILE A 111 -7.21 5.29 18.89
C ILE A 111 -8.29 4.26 19.23
N SER A 112 -7.85 3.06 19.60
CA SER A 112 -8.72 2.10 20.27
C SER A 112 -9.23 2.78 21.54
N LYS A 113 -10.51 3.18 21.53
CA LYS A 113 -11.18 3.55 22.79
C LYS A 113 -11.11 2.30 23.64
N PRO A 114 -10.59 2.35 24.88
CA PRO A 114 -10.76 1.23 25.78
C PRO A 114 -12.26 0.99 25.84
N SER A 115 -12.71 -0.17 25.36
CA SER A 115 -14.03 -0.66 25.67
C SER A 115 -14.05 -0.74 27.18
N VAL A 116 -14.64 0.28 27.81
CA VAL A 116 -15.08 0.18 29.20
C VAL A 116 -16.12 -0.92 29.16
N GLU A 117 -15.63 -2.14 29.36
CA GLU A 117 -16.42 -3.27 29.77
C GLU A 117 -17.03 -2.84 31.09
N ILE A 118 -18.25 -2.30 31.03
CA ILE A 118 -19.08 -2.18 32.22
C ILE A 118 -19.35 -3.61 32.63
N VAL A 119 -18.46 -4.14 33.47
CA VAL A 119 -18.66 -5.34 34.26
C VAL A 119 -19.92 -5.06 35.07
N ALA A 120 -21.03 -5.66 34.62
CA ALA A 120 -22.28 -5.68 35.34
C ALA A 120 -22.01 -6.35 36.70
N THR A 121 -21.77 -5.56 37.72
CA THR A 121 -21.84 -5.96 39.12
C THR A 121 -22.77 -4.99 39.79
N GLU A 122 -23.98 -5.46 40.06
CA GLU A 122 -24.87 -5.19 41.21
C GLU A 122 -26.28 -5.68 40.81
N THR A 123 -26.67 -6.92 41.13
CA THR A 123 -27.13 -7.38 42.46
C THR A 123 -28.52 -6.84 42.81
N HIS A 124 -29.50 -7.75 42.79
CA HIS A 124 -30.71 -7.78 43.63
C HIS A 124 -31.48 -6.46 43.86
N ARG A 125 -32.57 -6.28 43.10
CA ARG A 125 -33.93 -6.14 43.64
C ARG A 125 -34.99 -6.27 42.56
#